data_AF-A0A8B7DWT9-F1
#
_entry.id   AF-A0A8B7DWT9-F1
#
_cell.length_a   1.000
_cell.length_b   1.000
_cell.length_c   1.000
_cell.angle_alpha   90.00
_cell.angle_beta   90.00
_cell.angle_gamma   90.00
#
_symmetry.space_group_name_H-M   'P 1'
#
loop_
_entity.id
_entity.type
_entity.pdbx_description
1 polymer ?
#
loop_
_entity_poly.entity_id
_entity_poly.type
_entity_poly.pdbx_seq_one_letter_code
_entity_poly.pdbx_strand_id
1 'polypeptide(L)'
;MDTDILFYYLGWNKIDQVQGVLDAFDDINILYRKGVFFEYVFSKNNVKIFEALMAYFENTQFPKKNKFYKEKKKKLTKILENLAYGMELSSEMKKSLSKYIDFDNSSIDSRENDFDNESFSNDVNMHNDLGSTFLTGNETDISSKSTNFELTPGDCSSFCDSTTLTTKTKQM
;
A
#
# COMPACT_ATOMS: atom_id res chain seq x y z
N MET A 1 12.34 4.52 9.52
CA MET A 1 13.38 5.56 9.35
C MET A 1 13.50 5.97 7.87
N ASP A 2 13.10 5.07 6.99
CA ASP A 2 13.38 5.09 5.54
C ASP A 2 12.40 5.99 4.79
N THR A 3 11.16 6.08 5.28
CA THR A 3 10.15 7.07 4.88
C THR A 3 10.63 8.51 5.04
N ASP A 4 11.39 8.82 6.10
CA ASP A 4 11.89 10.17 6.38
C ASP A 4 13.04 10.55 5.42
N ILE A 5 13.90 9.57 5.09
CA ILE A 5 14.98 9.74 4.12
C ILE A 5 14.41 9.97 2.72
N LEU A 6 13.40 9.19 2.32
CA LEU A 6 12.70 9.38 1.05
C LEU A 6 12.05 10.76 0.99
N PHE A 7 11.37 11.17 2.07
CA PHE A 7 10.76 12.50 2.18
C PHE A 7 11.78 13.63 2.01
N TYR A 8 12.95 13.50 2.64
CA TYR A 8 14.05 14.45 2.47
C TYR A 8 14.42 14.59 0.99
N TYR A 9 14.77 13.51 0.30
CA TYR A 9 15.19 13.61 -1.11
C TYR A 9 14.09 14.04 -2.08
N LEU A 10 12.83 13.71 -1.78
CA LEU A 10 11.68 14.25 -2.51
C LEU A 10 11.58 15.77 -2.38
N GLY A 11 11.79 16.31 -1.17
CA GLY A 11 11.81 17.76 -0.93
C GLY A 11 12.88 18.49 -1.75
N TRP A 12 14.02 17.85 -1.99
CA TRP A 12 15.12 18.36 -2.82
C TRP A 12 14.97 18.05 -4.32
N ASN A 13 13.89 17.38 -4.74
CA ASN A 13 13.63 17.00 -6.13
C ASN A 13 14.76 16.18 -6.79
N LYS A 14 15.38 15.30 -6.00
CA LYS A 14 16.62 14.60 -6.31
C LYS A 14 16.34 13.18 -6.81
N ILE A 15 16.08 13.05 -8.13
CA ILE A 15 15.61 11.79 -8.75
C ILE A 15 16.56 10.61 -8.48
N ASP A 16 17.85 10.79 -8.71
CA ASP A 16 18.83 9.69 -8.56
C ASP A 16 18.90 9.18 -7.12
N GLN A 17 18.79 10.08 -6.14
CA GLN A 17 18.78 9.73 -4.73
C GLN A 17 17.45 9.10 -4.30
N VAL A 18 16.32 9.57 -4.84
CA VAL A 18 15.02 8.93 -4.62
C VAL A 18 15.06 7.49 -5.12
N GLN A 19 15.56 7.26 -6.34
CA GLN A 19 15.69 5.92 -6.88
C GLN A 19 16.64 5.06 -6.05
N GLY A 20 17.80 5.58 -5.65
CA GLY A 20 18.73 4.87 -4.78
C GLY A 20 18.12 4.47 -3.42
N VAL A 21 17.21 5.28 -2.87
CA VAL A 21 16.47 4.92 -1.66
C VAL A 21 15.43 3.83 -1.94
N LEU A 22 14.68 3.94 -3.03
CA LEU A 22 13.70 2.92 -3.42
C LEU A 22 14.36 1.56 -3.76
N ASP A 23 15.58 1.57 -4.27
CA ASP A 23 16.34 0.35 -4.57
C ASP A 23 16.96 -0.27 -3.31
N ALA A 24 17.26 0.55 -2.28
CA ALA A 24 17.93 0.10 -1.07
C ALA A 24 16.98 -0.49 -0.01
N PHE A 25 15.70 -0.11 -0.02
CA PHE A 25 14.74 -0.49 1.03
C PHE A 25 13.47 -1.09 0.42
N ASP A 26 13.04 -2.24 0.92
CA ASP A 26 11.89 -3.01 0.42
C ASP A 26 10.59 -2.77 1.21
N ASP A 27 10.66 -2.07 2.34
CA ASP A 27 9.56 -1.85 3.27
C ASP A 27 8.97 -0.41 3.24
N ILE A 28 9.40 0.43 2.29
CA ILE A 28 8.94 1.83 2.18
C ILE A 28 7.45 1.87 1.85
N ASN A 29 6.60 2.21 2.82
CA ASN A 29 5.17 2.38 2.55
C ASN A 29 4.89 3.67 1.75
N ILE A 30 4.83 3.61 0.43
CA ILE A 30 4.56 4.79 -0.41
C ILE A 30 3.14 5.36 -0.22
N LEU A 31 2.22 4.60 0.40
CA LEU A 31 0.87 5.04 0.75
C LEU A 31 0.83 5.76 2.12
N TYR A 32 1.99 6.00 2.72
CA TYR A 32 2.13 6.70 4.00
C TYR A 32 1.43 8.07 3.99
N ARG A 33 0.80 8.42 5.12
CA ARG A 33 0.05 9.67 5.32
C ARG A 33 -0.83 10.05 4.12
N LYS A 34 -1.65 9.11 3.64
CA LYS A 34 -2.58 9.31 2.51
C LYS A 34 -1.87 9.72 1.20
N GLY A 35 -0.64 9.26 0.99
CA GLY A 35 0.11 9.49 -0.24
C GLY A 35 0.88 10.81 -0.26
N VAL A 36 1.43 11.22 0.89
CA VAL A 36 2.19 12.49 1.00
C VAL A 36 3.31 12.59 -0.04
N PHE A 37 3.93 11.47 -0.43
CA PHE A 37 4.95 11.47 -1.48
C PHE A 37 4.39 11.88 -2.85
N PHE A 38 3.19 11.40 -3.20
CA PHE A 38 2.52 11.76 -4.45
C PHE A 38 2.08 13.22 -4.45
N GLU A 39 1.62 13.74 -3.31
CA GLU A 39 1.30 15.16 -3.15
C GLU A 39 2.53 16.05 -3.46
N TYR A 40 3.69 15.71 -2.89
CA TYR A 40 4.94 16.39 -3.20
C TYR A 40 5.28 16.32 -4.68
N VAL A 41 5.20 15.13 -5.26
CA VAL A 41 5.52 14.89 -6.67
C VAL A 41 4.62 15.69 -7.60
N PHE A 42 3.31 15.77 -7.31
CA PHE A 42 2.38 16.58 -8.08
C PHE A 42 2.65 18.08 -7.93
N SER A 43 2.95 18.55 -6.71
CA SER A 43 3.29 19.96 -6.47
C SER A 43 4.55 20.42 -7.24
N LYS A 44 5.48 19.49 -7.52
CA LYS A 44 6.69 19.74 -8.30
C LYS A 44 6.55 19.34 -9.76
N ASN A 45 5.43 18.76 -10.15
CA ASN A 45 5.20 18.19 -11.48
C ASN A 45 6.34 17.27 -11.95
N ASN A 46 6.92 16.47 -11.05
CA ASN A 46 8.07 15.61 -11.38
C ASN A 46 7.62 14.21 -11.81
N VAL A 47 7.43 14.03 -13.11
CA VAL A 47 6.96 12.77 -13.71
C VAL A 47 7.93 11.61 -13.44
N LYS A 48 9.24 11.85 -13.45
CA LYS A 48 10.24 10.77 -13.23
C LYS A 48 10.14 10.19 -11.83
N ILE A 49 9.97 11.04 -10.82
CA ILE A 49 9.78 10.58 -9.45
C ILE A 49 8.43 9.86 -9.30
N PHE A 50 7.37 10.36 -9.95
CA PHE A 50 6.09 9.66 -9.99
C PHE A 50 6.26 8.23 -10.52
N GLU A 51 6.90 8.09 -11.67
CA GLU A 51 7.12 6.78 -12.29
C GLU A 51 7.97 5.86 -11.44
N ALA A 52 8.99 6.38 -10.75
CA ALA A 52 9.80 5.60 -9.81
C ALA A 52 8.97 5.06 -8.64
N LEU A 53 8.11 5.89 -8.03
CA LEU A 53 7.21 5.47 -6.96
C LEU A 53 6.21 4.42 -7.44
N MET A 54 5.66 4.59 -8.65
CA MET A 54 4.71 3.63 -9.23
C MET A 54 5.39 2.31 -9.60
N ALA A 55 6.62 2.34 -10.12
CA ALA A 55 7.40 1.14 -10.39
C ALA A 55 7.72 0.38 -9.10
N TYR A 56 8.10 1.10 -8.04
CA TYR A 56 8.35 0.50 -6.73
C TYR A 56 7.10 -0.18 -6.15
N PHE A 57 5.93 0.46 -6.27
CA PHE A 57 4.64 -0.14 -5.89
C PHE A 57 4.38 -1.47 -6.61
N GLU A 58 4.46 -1.44 -7.95
CA GLU A 58 4.05 -2.54 -8.81
C GLU A 58 5.05 -3.71 -8.78
N ASN A 59 6.35 -3.42 -8.67
CA ASN A 59 7.40 -4.42 -8.87
C ASN A 59 8.10 -4.83 -7.56
N THR A 60 8.23 -3.93 -6.59
CA THR A 60 8.98 -4.21 -5.36
C THR A 60 8.06 -4.53 -4.18
N GLN A 61 7.07 -3.68 -3.91
CA GLN A 61 6.14 -3.92 -2.79
C GLN A 61 5.15 -5.05 -3.06
N PHE A 62 4.70 -5.14 -4.31
CA PHE A 62 3.66 -6.08 -4.72
C PHE A 62 4.01 -6.86 -5.99
N PRO A 63 5.12 -7.62 -6.00
CA PRO A 63 5.54 -8.38 -7.18
C PRO A 63 4.50 -9.44 -7.60
N LYS A 64 3.64 -9.88 -6.68
CA LYS A 64 2.53 -10.82 -6.95
C LYS A 64 1.20 -10.08 -6.87
N LYS A 65 0.43 -10.13 -7.96
CA LYS A 65 -0.87 -9.44 -8.12
C LYS A 65 -2.05 -10.19 -7.46
N ASN A 66 -1.90 -10.53 -6.19
CA ASN A 66 -2.91 -11.24 -5.41
C ASN A 66 -4.05 -10.31 -4.91
N LYS A 67 -4.97 -10.84 -4.10
CA LYS A 67 -6.07 -10.05 -3.50
C LYS A 67 -5.59 -8.83 -2.71
N PHE A 68 -4.51 -8.99 -1.94
CA PHE A 68 -3.93 -7.90 -1.16
C PHE A 68 -3.39 -6.77 -2.05
N TYR A 69 -2.74 -7.11 -3.16
CA TYR A 69 -2.36 -6.13 -4.18
C TYR A 69 -3.57 -5.39 -4.75
N LYS A 70 -4.67 -6.07 -5.09
CA LYS A 70 -5.89 -5.43 -5.61
C LYS A 70 -6.44 -4.39 -4.61
N GLU A 71 -6.49 -4.74 -3.32
CA GLU A 71 -6.94 -3.82 -2.26
C GLU A 71 -6.01 -2.60 -2.13
N LYS A 72 -4.69 -2.81 -2.16
CA LYS A 72 -3.69 -1.74 -2.09
C LYS A 72 -3.72 -0.85 -3.33
N LYS A 73 -3.91 -1.43 -4.50
CA LYS A 73 -4.04 -0.70 -5.77
C LYS A 73 -5.29 0.16 -5.78
N LYS A 74 -6.44 -0.35 -5.33
CA LYS A 74 -7.67 0.45 -5.15
C LYS A 74 -7.44 1.63 -4.21
N LYS A 75 -6.73 1.42 -3.10
CA LYS A 75 -6.35 2.50 -2.17
C LYS A 75 -5.45 3.54 -2.83
N LEU A 76 -4.45 3.11 -3.61
CA LEU A 76 -3.55 3.98 -4.36
C LEU A 76 -4.31 4.82 -5.38
N THR A 77 -5.14 4.20 -6.23
CA THR A 77 -5.99 4.89 -7.21
C THR A 77 -6.82 5.99 -6.54
N LYS A 78 -7.50 5.69 -5.44
CA LYS A 78 -8.29 6.69 -4.69
C LYS A 78 -7.44 7.84 -4.15
N ILE A 79 -6.21 7.57 -3.71
CA ILE A 79 -5.27 8.62 -3.28
C ILE A 79 -4.91 9.52 -4.47
N LEU A 80 -4.54 8.92 -5.61
CA LEU A 80 -4.15 9.65 -6.80
C LEU A 80 -5.29 10.50 -7.36
N GLU A 81 -6.52 9.98 -7.40
CA GLU A 81 -7.72 10.72 -7.81
C GLU A 81 -7.94 11.95 -6.91
N ASN A 82 -7.93 11.76 -5.59
CA ASN A 82 -8.16 12.85 -4.63
C ASN A 82 -7.09 13.93 -4.73
N LEU A 83 -5.82 13.55 -4.92
CA LEU A 83 -4.73 14.49 -5.05
C LEU A 83 -4.75 15.20 -6.41
N ALA A 84 -5.05 14.49 -7.51
CA ALA A 84 -5.13 15.09 -8.83
C ALA A 84 -6.34 16.01 -8.98
N TYR A 85 -7.40 15.81 -8.20
CA TYR A 85 -8.61 16.62 -8.22
C TYR A 85 -8.31 18.09 -7.90
N GLY A 86 -8.56 18.97 -8.87
CA GLY A 86 -8.34 20.41 -8.71
C GLY A 86 -6.89 20.87 -8.85
N MET A 87 -5.93 19.97 -9.09
CA MET A 87 -4.55 20.36 -9.40
C MET A 87 -4.35 20.63 -10.89
N GLU A 88 -3.60 21.69 -11.19
CA GLU A 88 -3.13 21.95 -12.55
C GLU A 88 -1.92 21.05 -12.86
N LEU A 89 -2.21 19.88 -13.44
CA LEU A 89 -1.19 18.92 -13.84
C LEU A 89 -0.75 19.14 -15.29
N SER A 90 0.54 18.98 -15.55
CA SER A 90 1.07 18.99 -16.92
C SER A 90 0.50 17.85 -17.77
N SER A 91 0.53 18.02 -19.09
CA SER A 91 0.11 16.99 -20.04
C SER A 91 0.87 15.66 -19.82
N GLU A 92 2.17 15.74 -19.53
CA GLU A 92 3.00 14.57 -19.28
C GLU A 92 2.58 13.84 -18.00
N MET A 93 2.35 14.57 -16.91
CA MET A 93 1.87 13.98 -15.65
C MET A 93 0.48 13.34 -15.81
N LYS A 94 -0.44 14.01 -16.53
CA LYS A 94 -1.77 13.45 -16.85
C LYS A 94 -1.66 12.14 -17.63
N LYS A 95 -0.75 12.09 -18.61
CA LYS A 95 -0.48 10.87 -19.39
C LYS A 95 0.08 9.74 -18.52
N SER A 96 0.96 10.04 -17.57
CA SER A 96 1.47 9.00 -16.65
C SER A 96 0.39 8.53 -15.66
N LEU A 97 -0.51 9.43 -15.23
CA LEU A 97 -1.63 9.13 -14.34
C LEU A 97 -2.77 8.34 -15.00
N SER A 98 -3.00 8.51 -16.30
CA SER A 98 -4.11 7.83 -17.02
C SER A 98 -4.01 6.31 -17.03
N LYS A 99 -2.86 5.75 -16.61
CA LYS A 99 -2.68 4.32 -16.38
C LYS A 99 -3.35 3.81 -15.10
N TYR A 100 -3.72 4.72 -14.20
CA TYR A 100 -4.15 4.43 -12.83
C TYR A 100 -5.46 5.09 -12.42
N ILE A 101 -5.78 6.24 -13.03
CA ILE A 101 -7.00 7.01 -12.76
C ILE A 101 -7.61 7.46 -14.09
N ASP A 102 -8.94 7.56 -14.14
CA ASP A 102 -9.62 8.14 -15.29
C ASP A 102 -10.00 9.59 -15.02
N PHE A 103 -9.62 10.47 -15.95
CA PHE A 103 -9.90 11.90 -15.85
C PHE A 103 -11.27 12.30 -16.42
N ASP A 104 -11.93 11.39 -17.13
CA ASP A 104 -13.26 11.62 -17.71
C ASP A 104 -14.34 11.48 -16.63
N ASN A 105 -14.60 12.60 -15.95
CA ASN A 105 -15.61 12.78 -14.91
C ASN A 105 -17.06 12.76 -15.43
N SER A 106 -17.41 11.91 -16.41
CA SER A 106 -18.81 11.69 -16.82
C SER A 106 -19.42 10.39 -16.30
N SER A 107 -18.78 9.73 -15.33
CA SER A 107 -19.37 8.59 -14.61
C SER A 107 -19.12 8.73 -13.12
N ILE A 108 -19.93 9.59 -12.50
CA ILE A 108 -20.34 9.35 -11.12
C ILE A 108 -21.25 8.13 -11.20
N ASP A 109 -20.79 7.02 -10.58
CA ASP A 109 -21.60 5.84 -10.21
C ASP A 109 -21.73 4.66 -11.21
N SER A 110 -20.63 4.09 -11.71
CA SER A 110 -20.68 2.73 -12.32
C SER A 110 -19.35 1.96 -12.33
N ARG A 111 -18.69 1.81 -11.17
CA ARG A 111 -17.53 0.90 -11.04
C ARG A 111 -17.57 -0.05 -9.84
N GLU A 112 -18.78 -0.49 -9.51
CA GLU A 112 -18.96 -1.81 -8.96
C GLU A 112 -19.17 -2.77 -10.14
N ASN A 113 -18.40 -3.88 -10.20
CA ASN A 113 -18.59 -5.04 -11.09
C ASN A 113 -17.84 -5.12 -12.43
N ASP A 114 -16.50 -5.07 -12.44
CA ASP A 114 -15.70 -5.66 -13.53
C ASP A 114 -14.43 -6.37 -13.00
N PHE A 115 -14.62 -7.23 -11.99
CA PHE A 115 -13.54 -8.08 -11.48
C PHE A 115 -13.90 -9.56 -11.46
N ASP A 116 -14.68 -10.05 -12.41
CA ASP A 116 -14.82 -11.50 -12.62
C ASP A 116 -14.82 -11.82 -14.12
N ASN A 117 -13.68 -12.30 -14.63
CA ASN A 117 -13.67 -13.41 -15.58
C ASN A 117 -12.28 -14.05 -15.65
N GLU A 118 -11.85 -14.71 -14.56
CA GLU A 118 -10.97 -15.87 -14.75
C GLU A 118 -11.86 -17.09 -14.93
N SER A 119 -11.91 -17.53 -16.18
CA SER A 119 -12.51 -18.75 -16.67
C SER A 119 -12.17 -19.91 -15.74
N PHE A 120 -13.15 -20.37 -14.96
CA PHE A 120 -13.15 -21.73 -14.44
C PHE A 120 -13.19 -22.66 -15.65
N SER A 121 -12.04 -23.24 -16.01
CA SER A 121 -12.00 -24.42 -16.86
C SER A 121 -12.67 -25.57 -16.10
N ASN A 122 -13.96 -25.77 -16.36
CA ASN A 122 -14.66 -27.03 -16.11
C ASN A 122 -14.03 -28.10 -17.02
N ASP A 123 -12.99 -28.78 -16.55
CA ASP A 123 -12.66 -30.10 -17.08
C ASP A 123 -13.56 -31.13 -16.40
N VAL A 124 -14.77 -31.25 -16.93
CA VAL A 124 -15.67 -32.39 -16.70
C VAL A 124 -15.73 -33.21 -17.98
N ASN A 125 -14.92 -34.27 -18.02
CA ASN A 125 -15.17 -35.57 -18.68
C ASN A 125 -13.81 -36.27 -18.82
N MET A 126 -13.64 -37.57 -18.62
CA MET A 126 -14.54 -38.69 -18.42
C MET A 126 -13.58 -39.84 -18.05
N HIS A 127 -13.82 -40.60 -16.99
CA HIS A 127 -13.44 -42.02 -16.97
C HIS A 127 -14.27 -42.74 -15.91
N ASN A 128 -15.18 -43.58 -16.39
CA ASN A 128 -15.86 -44.61 -15.63
C ASN A 128 -14.82 -45.57 -15.05
N ASP A 129 -14.97 -45.98 -13.79
CA ASP A 129 -15.10 -47.42 -13.53
C ASP A 129 -15.78 -47.73 -12.19
N LEU A 130 -16.64 -48.74 -12.25
CA LEU A 130 -17.38 -49.33 -11.15
C LEU A 130 -16.47 -50.29 -10.40
N GLY A 131 -16.32 -50.10 -9.08
CA GLY A 131 -15.53 -50.98 -8.24
C GLY A 131 -15.87 -50.85 -6.77
N SER A 132 -16.99 -51.47 -6.37
CA SER A 132 -17.33 -51.86 -5.01
C SER A 132 -16.10 -52.20 -4.16
N THR A 133 -15.96 -51.65 -2.94
CA THR A 133 -15.91 -52.45 -1.69
C THR A 133 -15.56 -51.64 -0.42
N PHE A 134 -16.39 -51.86 0.60
CA PHE A 134 -16.13 -51.90 2.05
C PHE A 134 -16.13 -50.64 2.94
N LEU A 135 -16.93 -50.81 3.99
CA LEU A 135 -17.12 -50.07 5.23
C LEU A 135 -15.83 -49.93 6.06
N THR A 136 -15.60 -48.74 6.63
CA THR A 136 -15.17 -48.50 8.02
C THR A 136 -15.33 -46.98 8.25
N GLY A 137 -16.17 -46.46 9.14
CA GLY A 137 -16.14 -46.71 10.57
C GLY A 137 -14.94 -45.99 11.18
N ASN A 138 -15.12 -44.75 11.63
CA ASN A 138 -14.61 -44.23 12.90
C ASN A 138 -14.95 -42.74 13.08
N GLU A 139 -15.80 -42.50 14.06
CA GLU A 139 -15.93 -41.23 14.78
C GLU A 139 -14.61 -40.95 15.51
N THR A 140 -14.13 -39.70 15.50
CA THR A 140 -13.28 -39.21 16.60
C THR A 140 -13.51 -37.73 16.80
N ASP A 141 -14.20 -37.47 17.89
CA ASP A 141 -14.54 -36.20 18.51
C ASP A 141 -13.44 -35.88 19.52
N ILE A 142 -12.61 -34.84 19.34
CA ILE A 142 -11.90 -34.22 20.47
C ILE A 142 -11.52 -32.75 20.24
N SER A 143 -12.29 -31.89 20.89
CA SER A 143 -11.92 -30.64 21.58
C SER A 143 -10.42 -30.32 21.66
N SER A 144 -10.04 -29.14 21.16
CA SER A 144 -8.77 -28.49 21.49
C SER A 144 -9.02 -27.22 22.31
N LYS A 145 -8.75 -27.33 23.62
CA LYS A 145 -8.55 -26.22 24.54
C LYS A 145 -7.33 -25.39 24.12
N SER A 146 -7.46 -24.08 24.09
CA SER A 146 -6.40 -23.16 24.53
C SER A 146 -6.99 -21.79 24.88
N THR A 147 -7.51 -21.68 26.09
CA THR A 147 -7.67 -20.39 26.78
C THR A 147 -6.32 -20.05 27.42
N ASN A 148 -5.73 -18.92 27.06
CA ASN A 148 -5.00 -17.99 27.96
C ASN A 148 -4.33 -16.90 27.12
N PHE A 149 -4.93 -15.70 27.11
CA PHE A 149 -4.20 -14.47 26.89
C PHE A 149 -4.73 -13.45 27.89
N GLU A 150 -4.14 -13.47 29.07
CA GLU A 150 -4.30 -12.47 30.12
C GLU A 150 -3.42 -11.28 29.72
N LEU A 151 -4.03 -10.23 29.17
CA LEU A 151 -3.36 -8.95 28.94
C LEU A 151 -3.69 -8.05 30.14
N THR A 152 -2.76 -7.95 31.07
CA THR A 152 -2.75 -6.88 32.07
C THR A 152 -2.57 -5.53 31.36
N PRO A 153 -3.48 -4.55 31.55
CA PRO A 153 -3.24 -3.18 31.10
C PRO A 153 -2.21 -2.55 32.04
N GLY A 154 -0.98 -2.41 31.56
CA GLY A 154 0.00 -1.51 32.17
C GLY A 154 -0.40 -0.09 31.81
N ASP A 155 -1.01 0.61 32.76
CA ASP A 155 -1.38 2.01 32.65
C ASP A 155 -0.15 2.89 32.33
N CYS A 156 -0.23 3.59 31.21
CA CYS A 156 0.56 4.78 30.91
C CYS A 156 -0.30 6.03 31.18
N SER A 157 0.09 6.85 32.15
CA SER A 157 -0.09 8.32 32.26
C SER A 157 0.21 8.71 33.72
N SER A 158 0.77 9.86 34.09
CA SER A 158 0.70 11.24 33.58
C SER A 158 2.03 11.99 33.88
N PHE A 159 2.51 12.91 33.03
CA PHE A 159 2.40 14.38 33.13
C PHE A 159 2.49 14.93 34.59
N CYS A 160 3.32 15.94 34.93
CA CYS A 160 3.47 17.25 34.28
C CYS A 160 4.75 18.05 34.71
N ASP A 161 4.93 19.16 33.99
CA ASP A 161 6.04 20.14 33.87
C ASP A 161 6.63 20.79 35.13
N SER A 162 7.87 21.30 35.01
CA SER A 162 8.15 22.75 35.04
C SER A 162 9.60 23.12 34.69
N THR A 163 9.69 24.08 33.77
CA THR A 163 10.85 24.86 33.32
C THR A 163 11.75 25.43 34.42
N THR A 164 13.06 25.48 34.17
CA THR A 164 13.87 26.67 34.54
C THR A 164 15.07 26.83 33.60
N LEU A 165 15.05 27.93 32.85
CA LEU A 165 16.19 28.53 32.15
C LEU A 165 17.23 28.98 33.18
N THR A 166 18.52 28.76 32.94
CA THR A 166 19.54 29.78 33.26
C THR A 166 20.86 29.54 32.51
N THR A 167 21.23 30.55 31.74
CA THR A 167 22.49 30.86 31.07
C THR A 167 23.73 30.81 31.96
N LYS A 168 24.87 30.35 31.41
CA LYS A 168 26.20 31.00 31.46
C LYS A 168 27.16 30.28 30.51
N THR A 169 27.42 30.82 29.32
CA THR A 169 28.49 31.78 28.98
C THR A 169 29.89 31.18 29.08
N LYS A 170 30.43 30.93 27.88
CA LYS A 170 31.81 30.71 27.46
C LYS A 170 32.80 31.70 28.10
N GLN A 171 33.91 31.21 28.66
CA GLN A 171 35.15 31.97 28.78
C GLN A 171 36.36 31.05 28.51
N MET A 172 37.42 31.71 28.04
CA MET A 172 38.69 31.20 27.49
C MET A 172 39.47 30.30 28.43
#